data_AF-A0A2S2QQN1-F1
#
_entry.id   AF-A0A2S2QQN1-F1
#
_cell.length_a   1.000
_cell.length_b   1.000
_cell.length_c   1.000
_cell.angle_alpha   90.00
_cell.angle_beta   90.00
_cell.angle_gamma   90.00
#
_symmetry.space_group_name_H-M   'P 1'
#
loop_
_entity.id
_entity.type
_entity.pdbx_description
1 polymer ?
#
loop_
_entity_poly.entity_id
_entity_poly.type
_entity_poly.pdbx_seq_one_letter_code
_entity_poly.pdbx_strand_id
1 'polypeptide(L)'
;GIYLDKKLNWAYHIKTKRKSFNLRLHTLRNILRSKFLLRTKILIYKQFIRVTMTYGIQIWGTCKNSKLNRLQSFQSTNLRIITGAPWFVSNQSLHNDLKIRILLKLASQYYKKLHSATTNHPNPLISNLQFISNPINSLRHLKHQWPRYLLKN
;
A
#
# COMPACT_ATOMS: atom_id res chain seq x y z
N GLY A 1 -1.62 -14.77 4.77
CA GLY A 1 -2.15 -13.78 5.73
C GLY A 1 -1.25 -12.55 5.89
N ILE A 2 -1.42 -11.87 7.03
CA ILE A 2 -0.58 -10.77 7.57
C ILE A 2 0.37 -11.38 8.61
N TYR A 3 1.61 -10.88 8.66
CA TYR A 3 2.59 -11.32 9.66
C TYR A 3 2.87 -10.15 10.60
N LEU A 4 2.62 -10.35 11.89
CA LEU A 4 2.83 -9.36 12.93
C LEU A 4 4.24 -9.55 13.52
N ASP A 5 5.15 -8.61 13.25
CA ASP A 5 6.46 -8.59 13.89
C ASP A 5 6.28 -8.18 15.37
N LYS A 6 7.09 -8.71 16.29
CA LYS A 6 7.07 -8.32 17.74
C LYS A 6 7.11 -6.81 17.96
N LYS A 7 7.85 -6.08 17.10
CA LYS A 7 8.01 -4.62 17.16
C LYS A 7 7.10 -3.84 16.19
N LEU A 8 6.19 -4.53 15.48
CA LEU A 8 5.33 -3.97 14.43
C LEU A 8 6.12 -3.16 13.38
N ASN A 9 7.32 -3.63 13.07
CA ASN A 9 8.19 -2.99 12.08
C ASN A 9 7.73 -3.28 10.65
N TRP A 10 6.96 -4.35 10.43
CA TRP A 10 6.49 -4.79 9.12
C TRP A 10 7.62 -5.13 8.13
N ALA A 11 8.86 -5.28 8.61
CA ALA A 11 10.01 -5.45 7.73
C ALA A 11 9.99 -6.85 7.10
N TYR A 12 9.76 -7.86 7.94
CA TYR A 12 9.65 -9.24 7.49
C TYR A 12 8.38 -9.43 6.64
N HIS A 13 7.25 -8.85 7.08
CA HIS A 13 6.01 -8.87 6.32
C HIS A 13 6.17 -8.28 4.91
N ILE A 14 6.73 -7.08 4.78
CA ILE A 14 6.91 -6.43 3.47
C ILE A 14 7.90 -7.22 2.60
N LYS A 15 8.98 -7.75 3.18
CA LYS A 15 9.96 -8.57 2.45
C LYS A 15 9.32 -9.84 1.89
N THR A 16 8.56 -10.56 2.68
CA THR A 16 7.87 -11.80 2.26
C THR A 16 6.79 -11.51 1.23
N LYS A 17 5.96 -10.48 1.45
CA LYS A 17 4.96 -10.03 0.47
C LYS A 17 5.57 -9.58 -0.84
N ARG A 18 6.68 -8.85 -0.81
CA ARG A 18 7.40 -8.41 -2.01
C ARG A 18 7.82 -9.59 -2.89
N LYS A 19 8.28 -10.70 -2.30
CA LYS A 19 8.59 -11.94 -3.04
C LYS A 19 7.34 -12.53 -3.70
N SER A 20 6.25 -12.67 -2.94
CA SER A 20 4.97 -13.16 -3.47
C SER A 20 4.43 -12.29 -4.62
N PHE A 21 4.55 -10.97 -4.51
CA PHE A 21 4.13 -10.05 -5.58
C PHE A 21 5.00 -10.19 -6.83
N ASN A 22 6.31 -10.40 -6.70
CA ASN A 22 7.20 -10.65 -7.83
C ASN A 22 6.83 -11.94 -8.56
N LEU A 23 6.54 -13.03 -7.83
CA LEU A 23 6.11 -14.28 -8.44
C LEU A 23 4.81 -14.08 -9.24
N ARG A 24 3.82 -13.39 -8.65
CA ARG A 24 2.55 -13.10 -9.32
C ARG A 24 2.69 -12.15 -10.52
N LEU A 25 3.66 -11.23 -10.49
CA LEU A 25 3.98 -10.44 -11.66
C LEU A 25 4.65 -11.27 -12.74
N HIS A 26 5.57 -12.17 -12.37
CA HIS A 26 6.27 -13.02 -13.32
C HIS A 26 5.29 -13.86 -14.13
N THR A 27 4.28 -14.47 -13.49
CA THR A 27 3.25 -15.25 -14.17
C THR A 27 2.41 -14.41 -15.14
N LEU A 28 2.09 -13.17 -14.76
CA LEU A 28 1.29 -12.26 -15.60
C LEU A 28 2.13 -11.45 -16.61
N ARG A 29 3.46 -11.55 -16.57
CA ARG A 29 4.36 -10.63 -17.29
C ARG A 29 4.17 -10.69 -18.79
N ASN A 30 4.00 -11.88 -19.35
CA ASN A 30 3.81 -12.07 -20.79
C ASN A 30 2.50 -11.42 -21.26
N ILE A 31 1.42 -11.57 -20.48
CA ILE A 31 0.12 -10.96 -20.77
C ILE A 31 0.19 -9.43 -20.69
N LEU A 32 0.90 -8.88 -19.69
CA LEU A 32 1.03 -7.43 -19.55
C LEU A 32 1.90 -6.80 -20.65
N ARG A 33 2.86 -7.54 -21.21
CA ARG A 33 3.75 -7.09 -22.29
C ARG A 33 3.19 -7.29 -23.70
N SER A 34 2.14 -8.09 -23.86
CA SER A 34 1.56 -8.39 -25.18
C SER A 34 0.95 -7.16 -25.86
N LYS A 35 0.48 -7.28 -27.10
CA LYS A 35 -0.17 -6.18 -27.84
C LYS A 35 -1.63 -5.90 -27.42
N PHE A 36 -2.10 -6.41 -26.27
CA PHE A 36 -3.45 -6.11 -25.78
C PHE A 36 -3.68 -4.62 -25.55
N LEU A 37 -4.95 -4.20 -25.64
CA LEU A 37 -5.34 -2.83 -25.32
C LEU A 37 -4.87 -2.45 -23.91
N LEU A 38 -4.39 -1.21 -23.78
CA LEU A 38 -3.91 -0.70 -22.49
C LEU A 38 -4.98 -0.80 -21.39
N ARG A 39 -6.26 -0.58 -21.74
CA ARG A 39 -7.40 -0.67 -20.82
C ARG A 39 -7.54 -2.06 -20.18
N THR A 40 -7.41 -3.13 -20.96
CA THR A 40 -7.53 -4.51 -20.44
C THR A 40 -6.36 -4.87 -19.54
N LYS A 41 -5.13 -4.46 -19.90
CA LYS A 41 -3.96 -4.63 -19.05
C LYS A 41 -4.08 -3.92 -17.70
N ILE A 42 -4.63 -2.69 -17.69
CA ILE A 42 -4.90 -1.95 -16.46
C ILE A 42 -5.92 -2.68 -15.59
N LEU A 43 -6.98 -3.25 -16.19
CA LEU A 43 -7.97 -4.05 -15.45
C LEU A 43 -7.33 -5.27 -14.79
N ILE A 44 -6.52 -6.03 -15.53
CA ILE A 44 -5.78 -7.18 -15.00
C ILE A 44 -4.87 -6.75 -13.83
N TYR A 45 -4.13 -5.65 -14.00
CA TYR A 45 -3.31 -5.10 -12.94
C TYR A 45 -4.13 -4.75 -11.69
N LYS A 46 -5.26 -4.05 -11.85
CA LYS A 46 -6.14 -3.65 -10.74
C LYS A 46 -6.69 -4.88 -10.02
N GLN A 47 -7.09 -5.92 -10.74
CA GLN A 47 -7.73 -7.10 -10.14
C GLN A 47 -6.74 -8.05 -9.45
N PHE A 48 -5.57 -8.30 -10.06
CA PHE A 48 -4.65 -9.34 -9.55
C PHE A 48 -3.49 -8.76 -8.74
N ILE A 49 -2.82 -7.73 -9.25
CA ILE A 49 -1.59 -7.21 -8.66
C ILE A 49 -1.92 -6.17 -7.59
N ARG A 50 -2.79 -5.21 -7.88
CA ARG A 50 -3.13 -4.15 -6.94
C ARG A 50 -3.84 -4.71 -5.70
N VAL A 51 -4.84 -5.59 -5.86
CA VAL A 51 -5.56 -6.21 -4.72
C VAL A 51 -4.60 -6.89 -3.75
N THR A 52 -3.66 -7.68 -4.26
CA THR A 52 -2.68 -8.38 -3.41
C THR A 52 -1.74 -7.42 -2.69
N MET A 53 -1.35 -6.32 -3.34
CA MET A 53 -0.54 -5.26 -2.74
C MET A 53 -1.29 -4.45 -1.69
N THR A 54 -2.57 -4.13 -1.90
CA THR A 54 -3.34 -3.26 -1.00
C THR A 54 -3.95 -4.00 0.19
N TYR A 55 -3.89 -5.34 0.19
CA TYR A 55 -4.43 -6.13 1.28
C TYR A 55 -3.76 -5.80 2.62
N GLY A 56 -4.58 -5.43 3.61
CA GLY A 56 -4.11 -5.07 4.95
C GLY A 56 -3.38 -3.72 5.03
N ILE A 57 -3.39 -2.90 3.97
CA ILE A 57 -2.66 -1.62 3.94
C ILE A 57 -3.12 -0.64 5.03
N GLN A 58 -4.36 -0.75 5.49
CA GLN A 58 -4.86 0.01 6.63
C GLN A 58 -4.09 -0.25 7.94
N ILE A 59 -3.46 -1.42 8.07
CA ILE A 59 -2.70 -1.85 9.25
C ILE A 59 -1.21 -1.52 9.08
N TRP A 60 -0.59 -2.01 8.00
CA TRP A 60 0.87 -1.88 7.80
C TRP A 60 1.28 -0.65 6.98
N GLY A 61 0.32 0.10 6.42
CA GLY A 61 0.56 1.29 5.61
C GLY A 61 1.19 2.47 6.35
N THR A 62 1.40 2.32 7.65
CA THR A 62 1.97 3.30 8.58
C THR A 62 3.43 2.99 8.91
N CYS A 63 3.98 1.96 8.25
CA CYS A 63 5.39 1.61 8.37
C CYS A 63 6.30 2.74 7.86
N LYS A 64 7.59 2.68 8.20
CA LYS A 64 8.57 3.69 7.77
C LYS A 64 8.56 3.89 6.25
N ASN A 65 8.71 5.14 5.81
CA ASN A 65 8.72 5.52 4.39
C ASN A 65 9.68 4.68 3.55
N SER A 66 10.86 4.30 4.08
CA SER A 66 11.80 3.44 3.36
C SER A 66 11.20 2.09 2.94
N LYS A 67 10.32 1.51 3.77
CA LYS A 67 9.65 0.23 3.49
C LYS A 67 8.50 0.41 2.51
N LEU A 68 7.74 1.50 2.63
CA LEU A 68 6.70 1.87 1.67
C LEU A 68 7.29 2.16 0.29
N ASN A 69 8.42 2.88 0.23
CA ASN A 69 9.11 3.21 -1.02
C ASN A 69 9.49 1.95 -1.79
N ARG A 70 9.90 0.87 -1.12
CA ARG A 70 10.17 -0.42 -1.77
C ARG A 70 8.95 -1.01 -2.51
N LEU A 71 7.75 -0.80 -1.96
CA LEU A 71 6.49 -1.21 -2.59
C LEU A 71 6.06 -0.21 -3.67
N GLN A 72 6.32 1.09 -3.47
CA GLN A 72 6.06 2.13 -4.46
C GLN A 72 6.92 1.96 -5.72
N SER A 73 8.19 1.61 -5.56
CA SER A 73 9.06 1.26 -6.68
C SER A 73 8.52 0.07 -7.45
N PHE A 74 8.02 -0.96 -6.76
CA PHE A 74 7.37 -2.08 -7.42
C PHE A 74 6.12 -1.66 -8.20
N GLN A 75 5.26 -0.85 -7.61
CA GLN A 75 4.10 -0.29 -8.32
C GLN A 75 4.55 0.42 -9.60
N SER A 76 5.55 1.30 -9.50
CA SER A 76 6.08 2.08 -10.62
C SER A 76 6.66 1.19 -11.73
N THR A 77 7.42 0.15 -11.37
CA THR A 77 7.91 -0.86 -12.33
C THR A 77 6.76 -1.54 -13.06
N ASN A 78 5.69 -1.89 -12.36
CA ASN A 78 4.55 -2.59 -12.95
C ASN A 78 3.78 -1.69 -13.91
N LEU A 79 3.55 -0.43 -13.54
CA LEU A 79 2.92 0.55 -14.41
C LEU A 79 3.71 0.72 -15.71
N ARG A 80 5.04 0.78 -15.60
CA ARG A 80 5.94 0.86 -16.76
C ARG A 80 5.86 -0.37 -17.66
N ILE A 81 5.77 -1.57 -17.09
CA ILE A 81 5.58 -2.81 -17.87
C ILE A 81 4.25 -2.79 -18.63
N ILE A 82 3.19 -2.27 -18.00
CA ILE A 82 1.84 -2.19 -18.59
C ILE A 82 1.80 -1.20 -19.76
N THR A 83 2.40 -0.02 -19.58
CA THR A 83 2.40 1.05 -20.58
C THR A 83 3.48 0.88 -21.64
N GLY A 84 4.53 0.11 -21.37
CA GLY A 84 5.72 0.07 -22.22
C GLY A 84 6.52 1.39 -22.17
N ALA A 85 6.36 2.21 -21.14
CA ALA A 85 6.92 3.55 -21.10
C ALA A 85 8.46 3.56 -20.95
N PRO A 86 9.18 4.39 -21.74
CA PRO A 86 10.63 4.50 -21.67
C PRO A 86 11.10 5.19 -20.40
N TRP A 87 12.36 4.97 -20.00
CA TRP A 87 12.91 5.34 -18.69
C TRP A 87 12.79 6.82 -18.34
N PHE A 88 12.82 7.71 -19.33
CA PHE A 88 12.72 9.17 -19.14
C PHE A 88 11.30 9.64 -18.77
N VAL A 89 10.26 8.81 -18.98
CA VAL A 89 8.90 9.14 -18.53
C VAL A 89 8.84 9.08 -17.02
N SER A 90 8.46 10.21 -16.41
CA SER A 90 8.36 10.34 -14.96
C SER A 90 7.30 9.38 -14.39
N ASN A 91 7.57 8.83 -13.21
CA ASN A 91 6.60 7.98 -12.52
C ASN A 91 5.33 8.76 -12.18
N GLN A 92 5.44 10.05 -11.88
CA GLN A 92 4.29 10.90 -11.55
C GLN A 92 3.35 11.07 -12.75
N SER A 93 3.89 11.26 -13.96
CA SER A 93 3.12 11.30 -15.20
C SER A 93 2.35 9.99 -15.40
N LEU A 94 3.02 8.84 -15.27
CA LEU A 94 2.36 7.53 -15.37
C LEU A 94 1.20 7.37 -14.38
N HIS A 95 1.37 7.84 -13.15
CA HIS A 95 0.32 7.80 -12.13
C HIS A 95 -0.87 8.69 -12.49
N ASN A 96 -0.61 9.88 -13.01
CA ASN A 96 -1.64 10.84 -13.43
C ASN A 96 -2.42 10.31 -14.64
N ASP A 97 -1.72 9.87 -15.69
CA ASP A 97 -2.30 9.40 -16.95
C ASP A 97 -3.18 8.15 -16.73
N LEU A 98 -2.68 7.19 -15.95
CA LEU A 98 -3.40 5.95 -15.64
C LEU A 98 -4.47 6.14 -14.56
N LYS A 99 -4.53 7.31 -13.93
CA LYS A 99 -5.39 7.61 -12.77
C LYS A 99 -5.22 6.60 -11.63
N ILE A 100 -3.98 6.15 -11.40
CA ILE A 100 -3.64 5.18 -10.35
C ILE A 100 -2.96 5.89 -9.19
N ARG A 101 -3.57 5.83 -8.00
CA ARG A 101 -3.00 6.44 -6.80
C ARG A 101 -1.75 5.70 -6.32
N ILE A 102 -0.79 6.49 -5.80
CA ILE A 102 0.42 6.06 -5.10
C ILE A 102 0.03 5.30 -3.82
N LEU A 103 0.85 4.34 -3.39
CA LEU A 103 0.58 3.53 -2.19
C LEU A 103 0.31 4.36 -0.93
N LEU A 104 1.05 5.45 -0.71
CA LEU A 104 0.89 6.29 0.48
C LEU A 104 -0.50 6.96 0.51
N LYS A 105 -0.96 7.49 -0.63
CA LYS A 105 -2.31 8.05 -0.77
C LYS A 105 -3.38 6.98 -0.55
N LEU A 106 -3.15 5.76 -1.03
CA LEU A 106 -4.05 4.63 -0.76
C LEU A 106 -4.07 4.29 0.73
N ALA A 107 -2.91 4.13 1.37
CA ALA A 107 -2.83 3.83 2.80
C ALA A 107 -3.63 4.84 3.64
N SER A 108 -3.47 6.14 3.37
CA SER A 108 -4.27 7.19 4.03
C SER A 108 -5.76 7.01 3.81
N GLN A 109 -6.21 6.78 2.58
CA GLN A 109 -7.62 6.60 2.26
C GLN A 109 -8.24 5.37 2.93
N TYR A 110 -7.55 4.23 2.89
CA TYR A 110 -8.01 3.01 3.55
C TYR A 110 -8.05 3.18 5.06
N TYR A 111 -7.06 3.87 5.64
CA TYR A 111 -7.06 4.16 7.06
C TYR A 111 -8.21 5.08 7.48
N LYS A 112 -8.47 6.17 6.74
CA LYS A 112 -9.61 7.07 6.97
C LYS A 112 -10.95 6.33 6.92
N LYS A 113 -11.09 5.41 5.96
CA LYS A 113 -12.28 4.56 5.84
C LYS A 113 -12.43 3.58 7.03
N LEU A 114 -11.34 2.96 7.45
CA LEU A 114 -11.36 2.12 8.66
C LEU A 114 -11.72 2.94 9.89
N HIS A 115 -11.11 4.12 10.04
CA HIS A 115 -11.29 4.97 11.21
C HIS A 115 -12.75 5.42 11.35
N SER A 116 -13.37 5.93 10.28
CA SER A 116 -14.79 6.29 10.26
C SER A 116 -15.72 5.10 10.53
N ALA A 117 -15.39 3.90 10.04
CA ALA A 117 -16.16 2.69 10.35
C ALA A 117 -16.04 2.28 11.82
N THR A 118 -14.92 2.59 12.49
CA THR A 118 -14.72 2.26 13.91
C THR A 118 -15.37 3.26 14.86
N THR A 119 -15.56 4.53 14.48
CA THR A 119 -16.03 5.57 15.42
C THR A 119 -17.45 5.32 15.95
N ASN A 120 -18.35 4.85 15.09
CA ASN A 120 -19.76 4.64 15.43
C ASN A 120 -20.14 3.15 15.48
N HIS A 121 -19.17 2.30 15.76
CA HIS A 121 -19.39 0.85 15.74
C HIS A 121 -20.21 0.41 16.98
N PRO A 122 -21.23 -0.45 16.83
CA PRO A 122 -22.11 -0.87 17.93
C PRO A 122 -21.35 -1.61 19.05
N ASN A 123 -20.30 -2.34 18.68
CA ASN A 123 -19.42 -2.98 19.67
C ASN A 123 -18.53 -1.93 20.36
N PRO A 124 -18.66 -1.74 21.69
CA PRO A 124 -17.90 -0.74 22.44
C PRO A 124 -16.39 -0.99 22.38
N LEU A 125 -15.93 -2.25 22.32
CA LEU A 125 -14.50 -2.57 22.21
C LEU A 125 -13.88 -2.01 20.93
N ILE A 126 -14.64 -2.01 19.83
CA ILE A 126 -14.19 -1.50 18.54
C ILE A 126 -14.23 0.03 18.54
N SER A 127 -15.27 0.64 19.11
CA SER A 127 -15.34 2.10 19.27
C SER A 127 -14.19 2.63 20.14
N ASN A 128 -13.80 1.88 21.18
CA ASN A 128 -12.73 2.22 22.11
C ASN A 128 -11.33 2.19 21.47
N LEU A 129 -11.16 1.51 20.33
CA LEU A 129 -9.89 1.57 19.57
C LEU A 129 -9.54 2.99 19.11
N GLN A 130 -10.54 3.88 19.00
CA GLN A 130 -10.32 5.31 18.75
C GLN A 130 -9.67 6.01 19.94
N PHE A 131 -10.02 5.63 21.17
CA PHE A 131 -9.71 6.37 22.40
C PHE A 131 -8.44 5.93 23.10
N ILE A 132 -7.82 4.79 22.74
CA ILE A 132 -6.55 4.36 23.34
C ILE A 132 -5.56 5.51 23.18
N SER A 133 -5.25 6.12 24.32
CA SER A 133 -4.61 7.43 24.45
C SER A 133 -3.35 7.48 23.60
N ASN A 134 -3.04 8.65 23.05
CA ASN A 134 -1.63 8.90 22.71
C ASN A 134 -0.86 8.53 23.98
N PRO A 135 0.11 7.60 23.94
CA PRO A 135 0.90 7.37 25.12
C PRO A 135 1.54 8.72 25.42
N ILE A 136 1.12 9.28 26.56
CA ILE A 136 1.75 10.40 27.24
C ILE A 136 3.25 10.17 27.07
N ASN A 137 3.92 11.08 26.35
CA ASN A 137 5.37 11.16 26.24
C ASN A 137 6.12 9.82 26.37
N SER A 138 6.12 8.99 25.32
CA SER A 138 7.24 8.06 25.17
C SER A 138 8.33 8.79 24.41
N LEU A 139 9.38 9.20 25.12
CA LEU A 139 10.68 9.56 24.56
C LEU A 139 11.08 8.48 23.54
N ARG A 140 10.76 8.69 22.26
CA ARG A 140 10.92 7.68 21.24
C ARG A 140 12.33 7.74 20.68
N HIS A 141 13.11 6.70 20.94
CA HIS A 141 14.36 6.47 20.23
C HIS A 141 14.15 6.16 18.73
N LEU A 142 12.94 5.76 18.30
CA LEU A 142 12.66 5.37 16.91
C LEU A 142 11.57 6.23 16.25
N LYS A 143 11.93 6.90 15.14
CA LYS A 143 11.07 7.71 14.25
C LYS A 143 10.01 6.85 13.53
N HIS A 144 8.97 6.41 14.23
CA HIS A 144 7.82 5.71 13.67
C HIS A 144 6.60 6.62 13.57
N GLN A 145 5.95 6.63 12.40
CA GLN A 145 4.66 7.29 12.22
C GLN A 145 3.55 6.39 12.77
N TRP A 146 2.78 6.90 13.71
CA TRP A 146 1.52 6.31 14.14
C TRP A 146 0.50 6.26 12.99
N PRO A 147 -0.38 5.25 12.97
CA PRO A 147 -1.50 5.19 12.04
C PRO A 147 -2.34 6.45 11.96
N ARG A 148 -2.58 7.11 13.10
CA ARG A 148 -3.33 8.38 13.17
C ARG A 148 -2.71 9.52 12.37
N TYR A 149 -1.41 9.53 12.10
CA TYR A 149 -0.81 10.57 11.22
C TYR A 149 -1.34 10.50 9.80
N LEU A 150 -1.86 9.34 9.36
CA LEU A 150 -2.51 9.22 8.06
C LEU A 150 -3.85 9.98 7.96
N LEU A 151 -4.41 10.43 9.09
CA LEU A 151 -5.61 11.29 9.11
C LEU A 151 -5.29 12.75 8.78
N LYS A 152 -4.10 13.22 9.20
CA LYS A 152 -3.66 14.61 9.04
C LYS A 152 -3.19 14.96 7.61
N ASN A 153 -2.82 13.94 6.83
CA ASN A 153 -2.41 14.05 5.43
C ASN A 153 -3.56 13.68 4.49
#